data_AF-A0A1F3VS20-F1
#
_entry.id   AF-A0A1F3VS20-F1
#
_cell.length_a   1.000
_cell.length_b   1.000
_cell.length_c   1.000
_cell.angle_alpha   90.00
_cell.angle_beta   90.00
_cell.angle_gamma   90.00
#
_symmetry.space_group_name_H-M   'P 1'
#
loop_
_entity.id
_entity.type
_entity.pdbx_description
1 polymer ?
#
loop_
_entity_poly.entity_id
_entity_poly.type
_entity_poly.pdbx_seq_one_letter_code
_entity_poly.pdbx_strand_id
1 'polypeptide(L)'
;MRIILLSIILVGLMNANRRAAAQDDSSTVTPVVSKIEGIDFSRADSSAAIRKLINEIPQMDPKFYSDKIASFRETFENYFDYKKGVCNGTFATLIVDEKEGVKQNKSLDKLSKEEKSLCVKDLKELHISFINNMFTWRKKYLDYIHEQRLEELKMIKQNTINEIQKSYEKR
;
A
#
# COMPACT_ATOMS: atom_id res chain seq x y z
N MET A 1 53.11 2.27 -27.99
CA MET A 1 52.05 3.00 -27.26
C MET A 1 51.30 3.88 -28.24
N ARG A 2 49.96 3.93 -28.14
CA ARG A 2 48.97 4.68 -28.96
C ARG A 2 48.30 3.92 -30.13
N ILE A 3 47.56 2.84 -29.85
CA ILE A 3 46.37 2.44 -30.66
C ILE A 3 45.36 1.69 -29.75
N ILE A 4 44.82 2.33 -28.71
CA ILE A 4 43.62 1.83 -28.02
C ILE A 4 42.90 3.06 -27.44
N LEU A 5 42.02 3.71 -28.21
CA LEU A 5 41.14 4.76 -27.66
C LEU A 5 39.93 5.12 -28.55
N LEU A 6 39.46 4.21 -29.43
CA LEU A 6 38.37 4.53 -30.37
C LEU A 6 37.21 3.52 -30.42
N SER A 7 37.04 2.67 -29.41
CA SER A 7 36.00 1.62 -29.40
C SER A 7 34.84 1.85 -28.41
N ILE A 8 34.61 3.07 -27.90
CA ILE A 8 33.60 3.33 -26.85
C ILE A 8 32.35 4.10 -27.35
N ILE A 9 32.19 4.43 -28.64
CA ILE A 9 31.07 5.28 -29.12
C ILE A 9 30.20 4.61 -30.19
N LEU A 10 29.84 3.32 -30.05
CA LEU A 10 28.97 2.68 -31.08
C LEU A 10 27.99 1.60 -30.60
N VAL A 11 27.47 1.67 -29.36
CA VAL A 11 26.39 0.75 -28.90
C VAL A 11 25.19 1.50 -28.29
N GLY A 12 25.03 2.78 -28.61
CA GLY A 12 23.86 3.56 -28.21
C GLY A 12 22.99 3.87 -29.43
N LEU A 13 22.16 2.92 -29.88
CA LEU A 13 20.96 3.12 -30.74
C LEU A 13 20.54 1.78 -31.34
N MET A 14 19.89 0.89 -30.58
CA MET A 14 18.93 -0.12 -31.10
C MET A 14 18.22 -0.79 -29.92
N ASN A 15 17.04 -0.29 -29.56
CA ASN A 15 15.85 -1.11 -29.22
C ASN A 15 14.79 -0.23 -28.56
N ALA A 16 14.05 0.47 -29.40
CA ALA A 16 12.68 0.84 -29.11
C ALA A 16 11.79 0.03 -30.05
N ASN A 17 10.64 -0.39 -29.51
CA ASN A 17 9.45 -0.87 -30.22
C ASN A 17 9.27 -2.40 -30.35
N ARG A 18 8.47 -2.97 -29.43
CA ARG A 18 7.38 -3.88 -29.78
C ARG A 18 6.37 -3.97 -28.63
N ARG A 19 5.16 -3.46 -28.89
CA ARG A 19 3.93 -3.71 -28.14
C ARG A 19 3.10 -4.78 -28.85
N ALA A 20 2.36 -5.54 -28.04
CA ALA A 20 0.98 -6.02 -28.20
C ALA A 20 0.70 -7.49 -28.57
N ALA A 21 -0.27 -8.03 -27.80
CA ALA A 21 -1.24 -9.13 -28.02
C ALA A 21 -0.74 -10.58 -27.87
N ALA A 22 -1.43 -11.54 -27.22
CA ALA A 22 -2.67 -11.61 -26.43
C ALA A 22 -2.75 -12.99 -25.71
N GLN A 23 -3.66 -13.11 -24.70
CA GLN A 23 -4.49 -14.26 -24.21
C GLN A 23 -4.16 -15.73 -24.63
N ASP A 24 -4.38 -16.82 -23.87
CA ASP A 24 -5.19 -17.13 -22.68
C ASP A 24 -4.75 -18.52 -22.10
N ASP A 25 -5.28 -18.86 -20.93
CA ASP A 25 -5.45 -20.18 -20.28
C ASP A 25 -4.39 -20.83 -19.34
N SER A 26 -4.69 -20.71 -18.04
CA SER A 26 -4.98 -21.79 -17.08
C SER A 26 -3.85 -22.68 -16.51
N SER A 27 -3.48 -22.44 -15.23
CA SER A 27 -3.55 -23.43 -14.11
C SER A 27 -2.85 -22.94 -12.82
N THR A 28 -3.66 -22.40 -11.91
CA THR A 28 -3.70 -22.67 -10.44
C THR A 28 -2.41 -22.64 -9.59
N VAL A 29 -2.12 -21.47 -9.00
CA VAL A 29 -1.83 -21.35 -7.54
C VAL A 29 -2.50 -20.06 -7.07
N THR A 30 -3.56 -20.16 -6.28
CA THR A 30 -4.26 -19.01 -5.68
C THR A 30 -3.49 -18.49 -4.46
N PRO A 31 -2.95 -17.26 -4.47
CA PRO A 31 -2.80 -16.51 -3.24
C PRO A 31 -4.10 -15.75 -2.97
N VAL A 32 -4.51 -15.73 -1.70
CA VAL A 32 -5.64 -14.94 -1.20
C VAL A 32 -5.38 -13.46 -1.51
N VAL A 33 -5.92 -12.97 -2.63
CA VAL A 33 -5.98 -11.55 -2.98
C VAL A 33 -7.23 -11.00 -2.30
N SER A 34 -7.07 -10.43 -1.11
CA SER A 34 -8.07 -9.51 -0.57
C SER A 34 -8.08 -8.26 -1.45
N LYS A 35 -9.02 -8.21 -2.38
CA LYS A 35 -9.44 -7.01 -3.10
C LYS A 35 -9.76 -5.92 -2.09
N ILE A 36 -8.96 -4.86 -2.07
CA ILE A 36 -9.32 -3.58 -1.40
C ILE A 36 -10.08 -2.74 -2.43
N GLU A 37 -11.11 -3.32 -3.04
CA GLU A 37 -12.03 -2.63 -3.92
C GLU A 37 -13.40 -2.71 -3.25
N GLY A 38 -13.95 -1.56 -2.83
CA GLY A 38 -15.35 -1.46 -2.41
C GLY A 38 -15.62 -1.25 -0.92
N ILE A 39 -14.68 -0.74 -0.11
CA ILE A 39 -15.04 -0.31 1.25
C ILE A 39 -15.74 1.06 1.15
N ASP A 40 -17.06 1.05 1.28
CA ASP A 40 -17.86 2.27 1.45
C ASP A 40 -17.59 2.86 2.84
N PHE A 41 -16.91 4.02 2.87
CA PHE A 41 -16.51 4.71 4.11
C PHE A 41 -17.62 5.57 4.72
N SER A 42 -18.79 5.66 4.09
CA SER A 42 -19.89 6.54 4.51
C SER A 42 -20.69 6.02 5.72
N ARG A 43 -20.44 4.79 6.20
CA ARG A 43 -21.26 4.11 7.23
C ARG A 43 -20.54 3.87 8.56
N ALA A 44 -21.32 3.60 9.61
CA ALA A 44 -20.80 3.20 10.92
C ALA A 44 -20.04 1.84 10.86
N ASP A 45 -20.48 0.94 9.97
CA ASP A 45 -19.85 -0.37 9.71
C ASP A 45 -18.41 -0.26 9.21
N SER A 46 -18.04 0.87 8.61
CA SER A 46 -16.69 1.12 8.09
C SER A 46 -15.64 1.24 9.20
N SER A 47 -16.02 1.63 10.43
CA SER A 47 -15.04 1.82 11.51
C SER A 47 -14.45 0.51 12.03
N ALA A 48 -15.29 -0.52 12.18
CA ALA A 48 -14.83 -1.85 12.59
C ALA A 48 -13.97 -2.50 11.49
N ALA A 49 -14.37 -2.35 10.22
CA ALA A 49 -13.60 -2.81 9.08
C ALA A 49 -12.21 -2.14 9.00
N ILE A 50 -12.15 -0.82 9.19
CA ILE A 50 -10.89 -0.07 9.23
C ILE A 50 -9.99 -0.52 10.38
N ARG A 51 -10.54 -0.70 11.58
CA ARG A 51 -9.77 -1.19 12.74
C ARG A 51 -9.21 -2.58 12.49
N LYS A 52 -10.01 -3.47 11.90
CA LYS A 52 -9.56 -4.80 11.48
C LYS A 52 -8.43 -4.70 10.47
N LEU A 53 -8.61 -3.90 9.42
CA LEU A 53 -7.58 -3.71 8.38
C LEU A 53 -6.28 -3.14 8.96
N ILE A 54 -6.34 -2.17 9.87
CA ILE A 54 -5.16 -1.63 10.56
C ILE A 54 -4.38 -2.72 11.30
N ASN A 55 -5.10 -3.62 11.99
CA ASN A 55 -4.50 -4.70 12.75
C ASN A 55 -3.93 -5.82 11.85
N GLU A 56 -4.39 -5.92 10.60
CA GLU A 56 -3.89 -6.88 9.62
C GLU A 56 -2.61 -6.41 8.91
N ILE A 57 -2.40 -5.09 8.76
CA ILE A 57 -1.19 -4.50 8.15
C ILE A 57 0.12 -5.16 8.61
N PRO A 58 0.41 -5.31 9.93
CA PRO A 58 1.68 -5.87 10.37
C PRO A 58 1.82 -7.36 10.04
N GLN A 59 0.73 -8.07 9.72
CA GLN A 59 0.74 -9.49 9.36
C GLN A 59 0.89 -9.73 7.85
N MET A 60 0.88 -8.67 7.04
CA MET A 60 1.03 -8.79 5.59
C MET A 60 2.45 -9.20 5.21
N ASP A 61 2.54 -9.96 4.11
CA ASP A 61 3.83 -10.36 3.55
C ASP A 61 4.64 -9.10 3.15
N PRO A 62 5.91 -8.99 3.57
CA PRO A 62 6.78 -7.87 3.18
C PRO A 62 6.86 -7.67 1.66
N LYS A 63 6.76 -8.73 0.85
CA LYS A 63 6.87 -8.66 -0.62
C LYS A 63 5.89 -7.69 -1.27
N PHE A 64 4.70 -7.55 -0.72
CA PHE A 64 3.64 -6.70 -1.29
C PHE A 64 3.70 -5.25 -0.82
N TYR A 65 4.68 -4.89 0.02
CA TYR A 65 4.76 -3.54 0.58
C TYR A 65 4.87 -2.47 -0.51
N SER A 66 5.78 -2.65 -1.49
CA SER A 66 6.00 -1.67 -2.57
C SER A 66 4.74 -1.39 -3.39
N ASP A 67 3.93 -2.43 -3.61
CA ASP A 67 2.82 -2.38 -4.55
C ASP A 67 1.57 -1.80 -3.88
N LYS A 68 1.39 -2.09 -2.59
CA LYS A 68 0.16 -1.78 -1.86
C LYS A 68 0.24 -0.50 -1.03
N ILE A 69 1.43 -0.08 -0.59
CA ILE A 69 1.63 1.08 0.31
C ILE A 69 0.86 2.34 -0.12
N ALA A 70 0.87 2.68 -1.41
CA ALA A 70 0.20 3.88 -1.92
C ALA A 70 -1.32 3.79 -1.74
N SER A 71 -1.92 2.67 -2.18
CA SER A 71 -3.37 2.43 -2.05
C SER A 71 -3.85 2.43 -0.60
N PHE A 72 -3.05 1.86 0.31
CA PHE A 72 -3.35 1.88 1.75
C PHE A 72 -3.35 3.31 2.27
N ARG A 73 -2.31 4.09 1.99
CA ARG A 73 -2.22 5.48 2.46
C ARG A 73 -3.40 6.31 2.00
N GLU A 74 -3.73 6.26 0.71
CA GLU A 74 -4.88 6.97 0.16
C GLU A 74 -6.19 6.57 0.84
N THR A 75 -6.42 5.26 1.00
CA THR A 75 -7.64 4.73 1.63
C THR A 75 -7.79 5.22 3.08
N PHE A 76 -6.71 5.15 3.86
CA PHE A 76 -6.72 5.56 5.26
C PHE A 76 -6.78 7.08 5.43
N GLU A 77 -6.05 7.85 4.62
CA GLU A 77 -6.08 9.33 4.63
C GLU A 77 -7.51 9.83 4.31
N ASN A 78 -8.16 9.27 3.28
CA ASN A 78 -9.55 9.59 2.95
C ASN A 78 -10.52 9.26 4.10
N TYR A 79 -10.35 8.11 4.75
CA TYR A 79 -11.16 7.74 5.91
C TYR A 79 -10.94 8.69 7.11
N PHE A 80 -9.69 9.05 7.41
CA PHE A 80 -9.36 9.94 8.51
C PHE A 80 -9.94 11.34 8.28
N ASP A 81 -9.86 11.86 7.06
CA ASP A 81 -10.43 13.17 6.70
C ASP A 81 -11.96 13.16 6.80
N TYR A 82 -12.60 12.10 6.29
CA TYR A 82 -14.04 11.91 6.44
C TYR A 82 -14.45 11.87 7.92
N LYS A 83 -13.82 11.03 8.74
CA LYS A 83 -14.15 10.93 10.17
C LYS A 83 -13.82 12.19 10.96
N LYS A 84 -12.80 12.94 10.57
CA LYS A 84 -12.50 14.26 11.13
C LYS A 84 -13.66 15.23 10.86
N GLY A 85 -14.23 15.21 9.66
CA GLY A 85 -15.45 15.97 9.35
C GLY A 85 -16.66 15.53 10.18
N VAL A 86 -16.83 14.23 10.40
CA VAL A 86 -17.90 13.69 11.27
C VAL A 86 -17.73 14.18 12.71
N CYS A 87 -16.54 14.04 13.30
CA CYS A 87 -16.29 14.50 14.67
C CYS A 87 -16.46 16.02 14.82
N ASN A 88 -16.16 16.81 13.79
CA ASN A 88 -16.34 18.25 13.82
C ASN A 88 -17.80 18.69 13.65
N GLY A 89 -18.68 17.78 13.17
CA GLY A 89 -20.09 18.05 12.90
C GLY A 89 -20.33 18.74 11.56
N THR A 90 -19.47 18.50 10.56
CA THR A 90 -19.57 19.09 9.22
C THR A 90 -20.67 18.45 8.36
N PHE A 91 -21.18 17.29 8.76
CA PHE A 91 -22.24 16.56 8.06
C PHE A 91 -23.55 16.67 8.83
N ALA A 92 -24.56 17.30 8.22
CA ALA A 92 -25.93 17.32 8.72
C ALA A 92 -26.78 16.33 7.93
N THR A 93 -27.44 15.39 8.59
CA THR A 93 -28.37 14.46 7.95
C THR A 93 -29.72 15.15 7.76
N LEU A 94 -30.18 15.24 6.50
CA LEU A 94 -31.54 15.62 6.15
C LEU A 94 -32.41 14.37 6.22
N ILE A 95 -33.32 14.29 7.19
CA ILE A 95 -34.39 13.28 7.17
C ILE A 95 -35.55 13.86 6.36
N VAL A 96 -35.89 13.19 5.26
CA VAL A 96 -37.09 13.48 4.47
C VAL A 96 -38.19 12.55 4.96
N ASP A 97 -39.24 13.12 5.54
CA ASP A 97 -40.40 12.37 6.03
C ASP A 97 -41.50 12.42 4.95
N GLU A 98 -41.93 11.25 4.45
CA GLU A 98 -42.79 11.12 3.26
C GLU A 98 -44.20 11.73 3.43
N LYS A 99 -44.61 12.07 4.67
CA LYS A 99 -45.97 12.54 4.98
C LYS A 99 -46.09 14.04 5.25
N GLU A 100 -45.00 14.76 5.55
CA GLU A 100 -45.06 16.17 5.96
C GLU A 100 -44.08 17.10 5.21
N GLY A 101 -43.46 16.62 4.13
CA GLY A 101 -42.44 17.36 3.40
C GLY A 101 -41.13 17.47 4.19
N VAL A 102 -40.17 18.27 3.69
CA VAL A 102 -38.88 18.50 4.36
C VAL A 102 -39.13 19.28 5.66
N LYS A 103 -39.43 18.58 6.74
CA LYS A 103 -39.23 19.13 8.08
C LYS A 103 -37.74 19.30 8.26
N GLN A 104 -37.27 20.55 8.25
CA GLN A 104 -36.03 20.88 8.94
C GLN A 104 -36.27 20.63 10.42
N ASN A 105 -36.23 19.37 10.85
CA ASN A 105 -36.06 19.05 12.25
C ASN A 105 -34.73 19.69 12.62
N LYS A 106 -34.81 20.78 13.38
CA LYS A 106 -33.66 21.45 13.99
C LYS A 106 -32.81 20.37 14.65
N SER A 107 -31.59 20.21 14.12
CA SER A 107 -30.50 19.38 14.63
C SER A 107 -30.89 17.95 15.04
N LEU A 108 -30.87 17.01 14.10
CA LEU A 108 -30.41 15.67 14.47
C LEU A 108 -28.93 15.81 14.84
N ASP A 109 -28.61 15.36 16.06
CA ASP A 109 -27.63 15.94 16.97
C ASP A 109 -26.27 16.30 16.37
N LYS A 110 -25.92 17.59 16.47
CA LYS A 110 -24.51 17.94 16.57
C LYS A 110 -24.00 17.27 17.84
N LEU A 111 -23.03 16.35 17.69
CA LEU A 111 -22.32 15.72 18.81
C LEU A 111 -22.11 16.73 19.95
N SER A 112 -22.46 16.33 21.17
CA SER A 112 -22.16 17.09 22.38
C SER A 112 -20.65 17.36 22.50
N LYS A 113 -20.24 18.30 23.35
CA LYS A 113 -18.80 18.61 23.53
C LYS A 113 -18.03 17.36 23.99
N GLU A 114 -18.66 16.57 24.85
CA GLU A 114 -18.15 15.33 25.41
C GLU A 114 -17.99 14.27 24.30
N GLU A 115 -19.02 14.06 23.47
CA GLU A 115 -18.97 13.11 22.36
C GLU A 115 -17.96 13.52 21.27
N LYS A 116 -17.84 14.82 20.98
CA LYS A 116 -16.80 15.33 20.07
C LYS A 116 -15.40 15.04 20.58
N SER A 117 -15.18 15.29 21.87
CA SER A 117 -13.89 15.02 22.53
C SER A 117 -13.52 13.54 22.44
N LEU A 118 -14.47 12.65 22.74
CA LEU A 118 -14.29 11.20 22.61
C LEU A 118 -14.03 10.78 21.16
N CYS A 119 -14.82 11.28 20.20
CA CYS A 119 -14.64 10.99 18.77
C CYS A 119 -13.23 11.37 18.28
N VAL A 120 -12.75 12.57 18.63
CA VAL A 120 -11.42 13.05 18.25
C VAL A 120 -10.33 12.23 18.93
N LYS A 121 -10.50 11.86 20.20
CA LYS A 121 -9.55 11.01 20.92
C LYS A 121 -9.42 9.63 20.26
N ASP A 122 -10.54 8.97 20.00
CA ASP A 122 -10.57 7.66 19.35
C ASP A 122 -9.96 7.71 17.93
N LEU A 123 -10.27 8.78 17.18
CA LEU A 123 -9.71 8.98 15.85
C LEU A 123 -8.18 9.17 15.89
N LYS A 124 -7.69 9.92 16.88
CA LYS A 124 -6.25 10.13 17.09
C LYS A 124 -5.55 8.81 17.44
N GLU A 125 -6.10 8.02 18.35
CA GLU A 125 -5.55 6.72 18.72
C GLU A 125 -5.51 5.76 17.51
N LEU A 126 -6.58 5.75 16.72
CA LEU A 126 -6.65 4.95 15.49
C LEU A 126 -5.59 5.37 14.47
N HIS A 127 -5.38 6.68 14.29
CA HIS A 127 -4.38 7.22 13.38
C HIS A 127 -2.95 6.88 13.84
N ILE A 128 -2.66 6.98 15.14
CA ILE A 128 -1.37 6.56 15.70
C ILE A 128 -1.15 5.06 15.47
N SER A 129 -2.16 4.23 15.70
CA SER A 129 -2.08 2.78 15.47
C SER A 129 -1.80 2.46 14.00
N PHE A 130 -2.48 3.12 13.06
CA PHE A 130 -2.19 3.00 11.64
C PHE A 130 -0.72 3.30 11.32
N ILE A 131 -0.21 4.45 11.77
CA ILE A 131 1.18 4.85 11.53
C ILE A 131 2.15 3.78 12.08
N ASN A 132 1.98 3.37 13.32
CA ASN A 132 2.85 2.37 13.96
C ASN A 132 2.85 1.03 13.22
N ASN A 133 1.68 0.57 12.78
CA ASN A 133 1.53 -0.69 12.05
C ASN A 133 2.15 -0.59 10.66
N MET A 134 2.01 0.55 9.99
CA MET A 134 2.66 0.82 8.71
C MET A 134 4.19 0.84 8.82
N PHE A 135 4.74 1.46 9.86
CA PHE A 135 6.17 1.44 10.13
C PHE A 135 6.68 0.03 10.42
N THR A 136 5.90 -0.77 11.15
CA THR A 136 6.22 -2.19 11.39
C THR A 136 6.31 -2.97 10.08
N TRP A 137 5.32 -2.82 9.19
CA TRP A 137 5.34 -3.50 7.89
C TRP A 137 6.49 -3.01 6.99
N ARG A 138 6.75 -1.70 6.98
CA ARG A 138 7.90 -1.12 6.26
C ARG A 138 9.22 -1.70 6.74
N LYS A 139 9.40 -1.85 8.06
CA LYS A 139 10.61 -2.46 8.62
C LYS A 139 10.78 -3.89 8.10
N LYS A 140 9.72 -4.71 8.17
CA LYS A 140 9.73 -6.08 7.64
C LYS A 140 10.10 -6.13 6.16
N TYR A 141 9.61 -5.18 5.36
CA TYR A 141 9.97 -5.07 3.95
C TYR A 141 11.45 -4.73 3.75
N LEU A 142 12.00 -3.80 4.54
CA LEU A 142 13.43 -3.46 4.46
C LEU A 142 14.31 -4.64 4.86
N ASP A 143 13.94 -5.37 5.91
CA ASP A 143 14.64 -6.58 6.35
C ASP A 143 14.61 -7.65 5.23
N TYR A 144 13.43 -7.89 4.64
CA TYR A 144 13.24 -8.80 3.51
C TYR A 144 14.12 -8.43 2.30
N ILE A 145 14.11 -7.16 1.87
CA ILE A 145 14.95 -6.70 0.75
C ILE A 145 16.43 -6.86 1.08
N HIS A 146 16.83 -6.55 2.31
CA HIS A 146 18.21 -6.70 2.72
C HIS A 146 18.69 -8.16 2.63
N GLU A 147 17.89 -9.11 3.11
CA GLU A 147 18.17 -10.53 2.99
C GLU A 147 18.32 -10.98 1.53
N GLN A 148 17.41 -10.54 0.65
CA GLN A 148 17.51 -10.84 -0.78
C GLN A 148 18.82 -10.32 -1.38
N ARG A 149 19.22 -9.08 -1.06
CA ARG A 149 20.47 -8.48 -1.56
C ARG A 149 21.71 -9.21 -1.06
N LEU A 150 21.71 -9.67 0.19
CA LEU A 150 22.81 -10.47 0.71
C LEU A 150 22.95 -11.80 -0.03
N GLU A 151 21.83 -12.45 -0.35
CA GLU A 151 21.87 -13.71 -1.09
C GLU A 151 22.32 -13.53 -2.55
N GLU A 152 21.81 -12.51 -3.23
CA GLU A 152 22.28 -12.11 -4.56
C GLU A 152 23.80 -11.86 -4.57
N LEU A 153 24.32 -11.17 -3.55
CA LEU A 153 25.74 -10.88 -3.43
C LEU A 153 26.58 -12.16 -3.27
N LYS A 154 26.13 -13.12 -2.46
CA LYS A 154 26.80 -14.42 -2.31
C LYS A 154 26.82 -15.19 -3.62
N MET A 155 25.69 -15.23 -4.33
CA MET A 155 25.55 -15.91 -5.62
C MET A 155 26.47 -15.30 -6.66
N ILE A 156 26.51 -13.96 -6.77
CA ILE A 156 27.43 -13.26 -7.68
C ILE A 156 28.88 -13.61 -7.35
N LYS A 157 29.27 -13.53 -6.06
CA LYS A 157 30.64 -13.89 -5.64
C LYS A 157 31.01 -15.31 -6.06
N GLN A 158 30.14 -16.28 -5.78
CA GLN A 158 30.40 -17.68 -6.08
C GLN A 158 30.48 -17.92 -7.59
N ASN A 159 29.57 -17.31 -8.36
CA ASN A 159 29.57 -17.41 -9.82
C ASN A 159 30.85 -16.85 -10.42
N THR A 160 31.29 -15.67 -9.95
CA THR A 160 32.55 -15.07 -10.40
C THR A 160 33.75 -15.95 -10.07
N ILE A 161 33.84 -16.53 -8.86
CA ILE A 161 34.92 -17.46 -8.51
C ILE A 161 34.90 -18.69 -9.42
N ASN A 162 33.72 -19.27 -9.64
CA ASN A 162 33.56 -20.45 -10.49
C ASN A 162 33.96 -20.15 -11.95
N GLU A 163 33.59 -18.99 -12.48
CA GLU A 163 33.99 -18.54 -13.82
C GLU A 163 35.50 -18.39 -13.95
N ILE A 164 36.14 -17.79 -12.95
CA ILE A 164 37.60 -17.67 -12.88
C ILE A 164 38.22 -19.07 -12.88
N GLN A 165 37.81 -19.97 -11.98
CA GLN A 165 38.35 -21.33 -11.89
C GLN A 165 38.23 -22.09 -13.21
N LYS A 166 37.05 -22.09 -13.83
CA LYS A 166 36.81 -22.70 -15.15
C LYS A 166 37.71 -22.14 -16.25
N SER A 167 38.10 -20.86 -16.17
CA SER A 167 39.00 -20.25 -17.14
C SER A 167 40.45 -20.76 -17.02
N TYR A 168 40.87 -21.17 -15.83
CA TYR A 168 42.21 -21.74 -15.59
C TYR A 168 42.28 -23.25 -15.86
N GLU A 169 41.18 -23.99 -15.67
CA GLU A 169 41.09 -25.43 -15.95
C GLU A 169 41.07 -25.77 -17.45
N LYS A 170 40.74 -24.81 -18.32
CA LYS A 170 40.69 -24.99 -19.78
C LYS A 170 42.07 -24.92 -20.48
N ARG A 171 43.17 -24.81 -19.73
CA ARG A 171 44.55 -24.85 -20.25
C ARG A 171 45.22 -26.17 -19.92
#